data_AF-V5A698-F1
#
_entry.id   AF-V5A698-F1
#
_cell.length_a   1.000
_cell.length_b   1.000
_cell.length_c   1.000
_cell.angle_alpha   90.00
_cell.angle_beta   90.00
_cell.angle_gamma   90.00
#
_symmetry.space_group_name_H-M   'P 1'
#
loop_
_entity.id
_entity.type
_entity.pdbx_description
1 polymer ?
#
loop_
_entity_poly.entity_id
_entity_poly.type
_entity_poly.pdbx_seq_one_letter_code
_entity_poly.pdbx_strand_id
1 'polypeptide(L)'
;MDLDPRLTLNVAATKQCAATSQRISQLRCIAHKEAGPSPHDLRTFAIGYGASKLRYGSELIWAVATDSAKNEMQKTYATLARIVSGVPSTVDPESALLEANMPPLHVLCLCARLSIFENTRACQTDWMRRPPPEPLPRAGFRISPLSRDELYAFVDAYTKDYGITQSSPREERFFRSSIPPWFAASAHRVTIGVELPIDLSITDEEELIREKRRVSEEALALHSHRSWILATDGGVDVPKSAGVGILLSSLNSSEIIEKVSTNGGTRPCSYTTESRALLLALEKLMIPRIQHRRKTLLVVTDSQSLLAALNKGPLSQTDWTEDQIWQRLLTLTCAGWSVHLQFCYGHCGVHANELADH
;
A
#
# COMPACT_ATOMS: atom_id res chain seq x y z
N MET A 1 -20.10 2.25 5.88
CA MET A 1 -20.46 2.12 7.30
C MET A 1 -19.64 3.16 8.06
N ASP A 2 -20.29 4.19 8.60
CA ASP A 2 -19.62 5.09 9.54
C ASP A 2 -19.51 4.35 10.88
N LEU A 3 -18.29 4.28 11.42
CA LEU A 3 -18.06 3.72 12.75
C LEU A 3 -18.88 4.54 13.74
N ASP A 4 -19.69 3.87 14.57
CA ASP A 4 -20.47 4.53 15.61
C ASP A 4 -19.51 5.32 16.53
N PRO A 5 -19.62 6.67 16.59
CA PRO A 5 -18.74 7.48 17.44
C PRO A 5 -18.92 7.18 18.94
N ARG A 6 -19.91 6.37 19.33
CA ARG A 6 -20.14 5.91 20.70
C ARG A 6 -19.51 4.55 21.01
N LEU A 7 -18.95 3.85 20.02
CA LEU A 7 -18.26 2.59 20.25
C LEU A 7 -16.96 2.83 21.04
N THR A 8 -17.03 2.64 22.35
CA THR A 8 -15.87 2.80 23.25
C THR A 8 -15.55 1.45 23.88
N LEU A 9 -14.34 0.94 23.63
CA LEU A 9 -13.87 -0.34 24.20
C LEU A 9 -13.31 -0.18 25.63
N ASN A 10 -13.85 0.77 26.40
CA ASN A 10 -13.41 1.05 27.77
C ASN A 10 -13.59 -0.18 28.68
N VAL A 11 -14.71 -0.91 28.55
CA VAL A 11 -14.97 -2.13 29.32
C VAL A 11 -13.91 -3.20 29.03
N ALA A 12 -13.49 -3.33 27.77
CA ALA A 12 -12.44 -4.25 27.37
C ALA A 12 -11.07 -3.83 27.95
N ALA A 13 -10.73 -2.53 27.89
CA ALA A 13 -9.52 -1.99 28.50
C ALA A 13 -9.48 -2.28 30.01
N THR A 14 -10.57 -2.00 30.75
CA THR A 14 -10.68 -2.28 32.19
C THR A 14 -10.54 -3.76 32.50
N LYS A 15 -11.18 -4.62 31.70
CA LYS A 15 -11.07 -6.09 31.85
C LYS A 15 -9.62 -6.57 31.64
N GLN A 16 -8.90 -6.00 30.67
CA GLN A 16 -7.49 -6.34 30.47
C GLN A 16 -6.60 -5.83 31.60
N CYS A 17 -6.86 -4.64 32.13
CA CYS A 17 -6.14 -4.13 33.31
C CYS A 17 -6.37 -5.05 34.51
N ALA A 18 -7.62 -5.40 34.82
CA ALA A 18 -7.97 -6.31 35.92
C ALA A 18 -7.31 -7.69 35.77
N ALA A 19 -7.36 -8.28 34.58
CA ALA A 19 -6.70 -9.57 34.32
C ALA A 19 -5.18 -9.48 34.44
N THR A 20 -4.58 -8.35 34.05
CA THR A 20 -3.14 -8.10 34.19
C THR A 20 -2.76 -7.87 35.65
N SER A 21 -3.59 -7.21 36.45
CA SER A 21 -3.38 -7.03 37.89
C SER A 21 -3.27 -8.35 38.64
N GLN A 22 -4.04 -9.38 38.25
CA GLN A 22 -3.88 -10.73 38.81
C GLN A 22 -2.49 -11.30 38.51
N ARG A 23 -2.00 -11.12 37.27
CA ARG A 23 -0.65 -11.56 36.85
C ARG A 23 0.45 -10.76 37.55
N ILE A 24 0.24 -9.47 37.76
CA ILE A 24 1.13 -8.59 38.54
C ILE A 24 1.31 -9.12 39.96
N SER A 25 0.23 -9.54 40.63
CA SER A 25 0.32 -10.12 41.98
C SER A 25 1.19 -11.38 42.01
N GLN A 26 1.06 -12.25 41.01
CA GLN A 26 1.87 -13.46 40.89
C GLN A 26 3.35 -13.14 40.59
N LEU A 27 3.60 -12.16 39.72
CA LEU A 27 4.95 -11.70 39.40
C LEU A 27 5.65 -11.09 40.62
N ARG A 28 4.91 -10.38 41.48
CA ARG A 28 5.46 -9.85 42.74
C ARG A 28 5.94 -10.94 43.69
N CYS A 29 5.30 -12.11 43.71
CA CYS A 29 5.71 -13.22 44.57
C CYS A 29 7.07 -13.81 44.17
N ILE A 30 7.48 -13.67 42.91
CA ILE A 30 8.75 -14.22 42.40
C ILE A 30 9.84 -13.15 42.21
N ALA A 31 9.47 -11.88 42.17
CA ALA A 31 10.36 -10.75 41.92
C ALA A 31 11.17 -10.33 43.16
N HIS A 32 11.81 -11.28 43.85
CA HIS A 32 12.67 -10.99 44.99
C HIS A 32 14.02 -10.44 44.52
N LYS A 33 14.52 -9.36 45.14
CA LYS A 33 15.74 -8.68 44.72
C LYS A 33 17.01 -9.55 44.83
N GLU A 34 17.07 -10.42 45.85
CA GLU A 34 18.27 -11.20 46.16
C GLU A 34 18.17 -12.69 45.81
N ALA A 35 16.94 -13.20 45.75
CA ALA A 35 16.66 -14.63 45.59
C ALA A 35 15.74 -14.91 44.38
N GLY A 36 15.36 -13.86 43.66
CA GLY A 36 14.55 -13.93 42.46
C GLY A 36 15.41 -14.07 41.20
N PRO A 37 14.75 -14.21 40.04
CA PRO A 37 15.41 -14.30 38.76
C PRO A 37 16.16 -13.01 38.41
N SER A 38 17.11 -13.10 37.48
CA SER A 38 17.80 -11.91 36.96
C SER A 38 16.80 -10.90 36.38
N PRO A 39 17.07 -9.58 36.39
CA PRO A 39 16.18 -8.58 35.79
C PRO A 39 15.84 -8.89 34.32
N HIS A 40 16.77 -9.50 33.58
CA HIS A 40 16.56 -9.93 32.20
C HIS A 40 15.53 -11.07 32.08
N ASP A 41 15.62 -12.08 32.93
CA ASP A 41 14.70 -13.22 32.92
C ASP A 41 13.32 -12.80 33.44
N LEU A 42 13.30 -11.95 34.47
CA LEU A 42 12.09 -11.35 35.00
C LEU A 42 11.40 -10.46 33.96
N ARG A 43 12.15 -9.69 33.17
CA ARG A 43 11.64 -8.91 32.04
C ARG A 43 10.98 -9.81 31.00
N THR A 44 11.66 -10.89 30.61
CA THR A 44 11.13 -11.85 29.63
C THR A 44 9.81 -12.44 30.11
N PHE A 45 9.75 -12.83 31.39
CA PHE A 45 8.54 -13.37 31.99
C PHE A 45 7.44 -12.30 32.16
N ALA A 46 7.78 -11.08 32.58
CA ALA A 46 6.83 -9.97 32.69
C ALA A 46 6.24 -9.57 31.33
N ILE A 47 7.02 -9.66 30.24
CA ILE A 47 6.53 -9.40 28.88
C ILE A 47 5.65 -10.56 28.39
N GLY A 48 6.16 -11.80 28.46
CA GLY A 48 5.48 -12.97 27.92
C GLY A 48 4.24 -13.39 28.72
N TYR A 49 4.28 -13.25 30.05
CA TYR A 49 3.18 -13.58 30.94
C TYR A 49 2.35 -12.36 31.31
N GLY A 50 2.94 -11.29 31.84
CA GLY A 50 2.19 -10.13 32.31
C GLY A 50 1.60 -9.31 31.17
N ALA A 51 2.48 -8.69 30.38
CA ALA A 51 2.12 -7.73 29.35
C ALA A 51 1.32 -8.35 28.20
N SER A 52 1.54 -9.62 27.88
CA SER A 52 0.77 -10.33 26.84
C SER A 52 -0.73 -10.27 27.10
N LYS A 53 -1.17 -10.27 28.37
CA LYS A 53 -2.60 -10.14 28.70
C LYS A 53 -3.11 -8.75 28.38
N LEU A 54 -2.37 -7.74 28.82
CA LEU A 54 -2.71 -6.34 28.61
C LEU A 54 -2.72 -5.97 27.11
N ARG A 55 -1.82 -6.57 26.34
CA ARG A 55 -1.66 -6.34 24.90
C ARG A 55 -2.69 -7.09 24.05
N TYR A 56 -3.41 -8.06 24.60
CA TYR A 56 -4.38 -8.84 23.84
C TYR A 56 -5.55 -7.96 23.35
N GLY A 57 -5.68 -7.81 22.03
CA GLY A 57 -6.68 -6.95 21.40
C GLY A 57 -6.39 -5.45 21.57
N SER A 58 -5.19 -5.10 22.03
CA SER A 58 -4.82 -3.70 22.29
C SER A 58 -4.78 -2.85 21.03
N GLU A 59 -4.65 -3.46 19.85
CA GLU A 59 -4.62 -2.78 18.55
C GLU A 59 -5.92 -2.02 18.28
N LEU A 60 -7.05 -2.67 18.59
CA LEU A 60 -8.39 -2.10 18.43
C LEU A 60 -8.78 -1.27 19.66
N ILE A 61 -8.53 -1.79 20.86
CA ILE A 61 -8.89 -1.12 22.12
C ILE A 61 -8.22 0.25 22.21
N TRP A 62 -6.94 0.36 21.86
CA TRP A 62 -6.20 1.63 21.96
C TRP A 62 -6.76 2.71 21.03
N ALA A 63 -7.29 2.36 19.86
CA ALA A 63 -7.82 3.33 18.91
C ALA A 63 -9.13 3.98 19.39
N VAL A 64 -9.97 3.23 20.11
CA VAL A 64 -11.34 3.66 20.47
C VAL A 64 -11.59 3.81 21.98
N ALA A 65 -10.60 3.50 22.81
CA ALA A 65 -10.66 3.74 24.25
C ALA A 65 -10.48 5.24 24.57
N THR A 66 -11.13 5.66 25.65
CA THR A 66 -10.96 7.01 26.21
C THR A 66 -9.56 7.19 26.80
N ASP A 67 -9.11 8.44 26.90
CA ASP A 67 -7.80 8.77 27.49
C ASP A 67 -7.66 8.26 28.93
N SER A 68 -8.76 8.25 29.70
CA SER A 68 -8.78 7.68 31.04
C SER A 68 -8.44 6.19 31.03
N ALA A 69 -9.06 5.42 30.12
CA ALA A 69 -8.79 3.99 29.97
C ALA A 69 -7.37 3.71 29.44
N LYS A 70 -6.87 4.53 28.50
CA LYS A 70 -5.49 4.46 28.00
C LYS A 70 -4.47 4.70 29.11
N ASN A 71 -4.69 5.72 29.93
CA ASN A 71 -3.84 6.04 31.08
C ASN A 71 -3.81 4.89 32.09
N GLU A 72 -4.95 4.24 32.33
CA GLU A 72 -5.02 3.10 33.25
C GLU A 72 -4.26 1.87 32.73
N MET A 73 -4.36 1.60 31.42
CA MET A 73 -3.55 0.58 30.76
C MET A 73 -2.05 0.90 30.87
N GLN A 74 -1.65 2.15 30.65
CA GLN A 74 -0.25 2.57 30.79
C GLN A 74 0.26 2.43 32.23
N LYS A 75 -0.54 2.79 33.24
CA LYS A 75 -0.18 2.58 34.66
C LYS A 75 -0.03 1.11 35.01
N THR A 76 -0.90 0.27 34.48
CA THR A 76 -0.83 -1.19 34.65
C THR A 76 0.46 -1.73 34.03
N TYR A 77 0.80 -1.29 32.82
CA TYR A 77 2.04 -1.67 32.14
C TYR A 77 3.30 -1.16 32.87
N ALA A 78 3.29 0.08 33.34
CA ALA A 78 4.39 0.63 34.14
C ALA A 78 4.59 -0.14 35.45
N THR A 79 3.53 -0.70 36.04
CA THR A 79 3.65 -1.56 37.22
C THR A 79 4.43 -2.84 36.93
N LEU A 80 4.29 -3.43 35.72
CA LEU A 80 5.14 -4.53 35.29
C LEU A 80 6.60 -4.10 35.17
N ALA A 81 6.86 -2.94 34.58
CA ALA A 81 8.21 -2.39 34.46
C ALA A 81 8.86 -2.16 35.84
N ARG A 82 8.09 -1.68 36.82
CA ARG A 82 8.58 -1.52 38.20
C ARG A 82 8.91 -2.85 38.87
N ILE A 83 8.17 -3.92 38.58
CA ILE A 83 8.49 -5.26 39.08
C ILE A 83 9.82 -5.75 38.48
N VAL A 84 10.01 -5.54 37.18
CA VAL A 84 11.23 -5.94 36.46
C VAL A 84 12.46 -5.21 36.97
N SER A 85 12.35 -3.90 37.15
CA SER A 85 13.46 -3.04 37.58
C SER A 85 13.65 -2.99 39.11
N GLY A 86 12.66 -3.45 39.88
CA GLY A 86 12.68 -3.38 41.34
C GLY A 86 12.58 -1.96 41.91
N VAL A 87 12.20 -0.97 41.08
CA VAL A 87 12.10 0.42 41.52
C VAL A 87 10.81 0.68 42.34
N PRO A 88 10.82 1.64 43.27
CA PRO A 88 9.64 2.00 44.05
C PRO A 88 8.44 2.42 43.19
N SER A 89 7.23 2.27 43.74
CA SER A 89 5.99 2.71 43.08
C SER A 89 5.91 4.22 42.83
N THR A 90 6.71 5.01 43.55
CA THR A 90 6.81 6.47 43.42
C THR A 90 7.61 6.92 42.19
N VAL A 91 8.40 6.04 41.58
CA VAL A 91 9.17 6.36 40.37
C VAL A 91 8.22 6.60 39.21
N ASP A 92 8.53 7.63 38.42
CA ASP A 92 7.73 8.00 37.27
C ASP A 92 7.69 6.84 36.24
N PRO A 93 6.56 6.66 35.54
CA PRO A 93 6.39 5.54 34.61
C PRO A 93 7.47 5.44 33.52
N GLU A 94 7.96 6.55 33.00
CA GLU A 94 8.93 6.57 31.90
C GLU A 94 10.31 6.11 32.38
N SER A 95 10.79 6.59 33.53
CA SER A 95 12.03 6.11 34.14
C SER A 95 11.96 4.62 34.50
N ALA A 96 10.82 4.15 35.01
CA ALA A 96 10.64 2.72 35.30
C ALA A 96 10.68 1.85 34.04
N LEU A 97 10.14 2.34 32.92
CA LEU A 97 10.19 1.69 31.61
C LEU A 97 11.60 1.66 31.04
N LEU A 98 12.33 2.76 31.14
CA LEU A 98 13.73 2.86 30.71
C LEU A 98 14.62 1.88 31.49
N GLU A 99 14.51 1.87 32.82
CA GLU A 99 15.29 0.96 33.69
C GLU A 99 14.95 -0.51 33.41
N ALA A 100 13.68 -0.82 33.16
CA ALA A 100 13.24 -2.16 32.78
C ALA A 100 13.57 -2.52 31.33
N ASN A 101 14.16 -1.60 30.55
CA ASN A 101 14.37 -1.74 29.11
C ASN A 101 13.09 -2.16 28.37
N MET A 102 11.96 -1.54 28.69
CA MET A 102 10.64 -1.84 28.13
C MET A 102 10.12 -0.63 27.35
N PRO A 103 9.68 -0.77 26.10
CA PRO A 103 9.12 0.35 25.34
C PRO A 103 7.74 0.75 25.89
N PRO A 104 7.33 2.03 25.79
CA PRO A 104 6.01 2.46 26.24
C PRO A 104 4.86 1.69 25.58
N LEU A 105 3.79 1.41 26.34
CA LEU A 105 2.66 0.63 25.87
C LEU A 105 2.02 1.18 24.60
N HIS A 106 1.90 2.51 24.49
CA HIS A 106 1.28 3.15 23.34
C HIS A 106 2.05 2.87 22.03
N VAL A 107 3.38 2.82 22.08
CA VAL A 107 4.22 2.44 20.93
C VAL A 107 3.94 1.00 20.54
N LEU A 108 3.88 0.08 21.52
CA LEU A 108 3.57 -1.33 21.27
C LEU A 108 2.18 -1.53 20.65
N CYS A 109 1.18 -0.78 21.10
CA CYS A 109 -0.18 -0.80 20.54
C CYS A 109 -0.21 -0.27 19.10
N LEU A 110 0.51 0.81 18.82
CA LEU A 110 0.65 1.38 17.48
C LEU A 110 1.36 0.41 16.52
N CYS A 111 2.47 -0.20 16.94
CA CYS A 111 3.17 -1.21 16.15
C CYS A 111 2.29 -2.42 15.84
N ALA A 112 1.55 -2.94 16.83
CA ALA A 112 0.64 -4.06 16.63
C ALA A 112 -0.52 -3.69 15.69
N ARG A 113 -1.07 -2.48 15.81
CA ARG A 113 -2.11 -1.97 14.91
C ARG A 113 -1.60 -1.82 13.48
N LEU A 114 -0.40 -1.29 13.28
CA LEU A 114 0.25 -1.23 11.96
C LEU A 114 0.48 -2.62 11.40
N SER A 115 0.93 -3.58 12.21
CA SER A 115 1.08 -4.98 11.79
C SER A 115 -0.25 -5.59 11.34
N ILE A 116 -1.35 -5.39 12.07
CA ILE A 116 -2.69 -5.84 11.65
C ILE A 116 -3.09 -5.17 10.34
N PHE A 117 -2.88 -3.86 10.21
CA PHE A 117 -3.19 -3.12 8.99
C PHE A 117 -2.41 -3.65 7.78
N GLU A 118 -1.11 -3.88 7.91
CA GLU A 118 -0.27 -4.44 6.83
C GLU A 118 -0.62 -5.90 6.53
N ASN A 119 -0.89 -6.73 7.55
CA ASN A 119 -1.33 -8.11 7.36
C ASN A 119 -2.70 -8.18 6.68
N THR A 120 -3.60 -7.26 7.04
CA THR A 120 -4.91 -7.11 6.41
C THR A 120 -4.75 -6.64 4.97
N ARG A 121 -3.91 -5.62 4.71
CA ARG A 121 -3.61 -5.16 3.35
C ARG A 121 -3.08 -6.30 2.48
N ALA A 122 -2.39 -7.27 3.09
CA ALA A 122 -1.90 -8.48 2.45
C ALA A 122 -2.96 -9.60 2.29
N CYS A 123 -4.12 -9.52 2.95
CA CYS A 123 -5.23 -10.47 2.84
C CYS A 123 -6.36 -9.84 1.99
N GLN A 124 -6.73 -10.46 0.86
CA GLN A 124 -7.89 -10.00 0.09
C GLN A 124 -9.16 -10.00 0.95
N THR A 125 -9.70 -8.82 1.23
CA THR A 125 -11.13 -8.56 1.41
C THR A 125 -11.36 -7.05 1.29
N ASP A 126 -12.41 -6.66 0.56
CA ASP A 126 -12.75 -5.31 0.07
C ASP A 126 -13.11 -4.24 1.12
N TRP A 127 -12.57 -4.29 2.33
CA TRP A 127 -12.96 -3.37 3.41
C TRP A 127 -12.03 -2.16 3.61
N MET A 128 -11.26 -1.75 2.59
CA MET A 128 -10.36 -0.58 2.66
C MET A 128 -11.11 0.76 2.80
N ARG A 129 -11.64 1.05 4.00
CA ARG A 129 -11.72 2.43 4.51
C ARG A 129 -10.55 2.67 5.45
N ARG A 130 -9.82 3.76 5.19
CA ARG A 130 -8.82 4.31 6.12
C ARG A 130 -9.44 4.38 7.52
N PRO A 131 -8.75 3.92 8.58
CA PRO A 131 -9.22 4.19 9.94
C PRO A 131 -9.39 5.70 10.13
N PRO A 132 -10.36 6.15 10.94
CA PRO A 132 -10.57 7.56 11.20
C PRO A 132 -9.25 8.20 11.68
N PRO A 133 -8.93 9.41 11.21
CA PRO A 133 -7.71 10.11 11.61
C PRO A 133 -7.67 10.23 13.14
N GLU A 134 -6.50 9.99 13.73
CA GLU A 134 -6.29 10.25 15.15
C GLU A 134 -6.68 11.71 15.48
N PRO A 135 -7.31 11.96 16.64
CA PRO A 135 -7.60 13.33 17.05
C PRO A 135 -6.31 14.14 17.08
N LEU A 136 -6.39 15.39 16.61
CA LEU A 136 -5.24 16.29 16.57
C LEU A 136 -4.57 16.34 17.96
N PRO A 137 -3.23 16.28 18.02
CA PRO A 137 -2.53 16.43 19.28
C PRO A 137 -2.91 17.76 19.93
N ARG A 138 -3.39 17.71 21.19
CA ARG A 138 -3.69 18.92 21.95
C ARG A 138 -2.40 19.73 22.17
N ALA A 139 -2.59 21.04 22.36
CA ALA A 139 -1.51 22.01 22.53
C ALA A 139 -0.41 21.50 23.48
N GLY A 140 0.82 21.41 22.96
CA GLY A 140 2.02 21.01 23.72
C GLY A 140 2.63 19.67 23.32
N PHE A 141 1.92 18.78 22.64
CA PHE A 141 2.50 17.54 22.13
C PHE A 141 3.21 17.81 20.79
N ARG A 142 4.55 17.82 20.82
CA ARG A 142 5.39 17.86 19.61
C ARG A 142 6.07 16.51 19.44
N ILE A 143 5.56 15.69 18.53
CA ILE A 143 6.42 14.68 17.89
C ILE A 143 7.35 15.47 16.99
N SER A 144 8.67 15.37 17.22
CA SER A 144 9.64 15.85 16.23
C SER A 144 9.29 15.19 14.91
N PRO A 145 9.06 15.94 13.82
CA PRO A 145 8.67 15.35 12.55
C PRO A 145 9.74 14.34 12.15
N LEU A 146 9.42 13.06 12.28
CA LEU A 146 10.26 11.99 11.76
C LEU A 146 10.21 12.10 10.26
N SER A 147 11.38 12.14 9.63
CA SER A 147 11.44 12.06 8.18
C SER A 147 10.79 10.74 7.74
N ARG A 148 10.20 10.75 6.54
CA ARG A 148 9.60 9.56 5.94
C ARG A 148 10.63 8.42 5.85
N ASP A 149 11.89 8.76 5.59
CA ASP A 149 13.03 7.84 5.54
C ASP A 149 13.26 7.14 6.89
N GLU A 150 13.27 7.89 8.00
CA GLU A 150 13.43 7.34 9.35
C GLU A 150 12.26 6.43 9.75
N LEU A 151 11.03 6.83 9.41
CA LEU A 151 9.85 5.99 9.67
C LEU A 151 9.94 4.65 8.92
N TYR A 152 10.34 4.68 7.65
CA TYR A 152 10.48 3.46 6.85
C TYR A 152 11.66 2.60 7.29
N ALA A 153 12.77 3.20 7.75
CA ALA A 153 13.89 2.48 8.35
C ALA A 153 13.47 1.77 9.65
N PHE A 154 12.64 2.42 10.47
CA PHE A 154 12.04 1.79 11.65
C PHE A 154 11.14 0.60 11.27
N VAL A 155 10.29 0.76 10.25
CA VAL A 155 9.48 -0.35 9.72
C VAL A 155 10.34 -1.48 9.18
N ASP A 156 11.42 -1.19 8.45
CA ASP A 156 12.34 -2.22 7.94
C ASP A 156 12.96 -3.04 9.06
N ALA A 157 13.52 -2.37 10.06
CA ALA A 157 14.10 -3.01 11.23
C ALA A 157 13.09 -3.96 11.89
N TYR A 158 11.85 -3.50 12.04
CA TYR A 158 10.78 -4.30 12.64
C TYR A 158 10.35 -5.47 11.74
N THR A 159 10.21 -5.27 10.43
CA THR A 159 9.78 -6.33 9.50
C THR A 159 10.82 -7.43 9.33
N LYS A 160 12.11 -7.11 9.50
CA LYS A 160 13.21 -8.07 9.51
C LYS A 160 13.06 -9.11 10.64
N ASP A 161 12.58 -8.68 11.80
CA ASP A 161 12.33 -9.56 12.96
C ASP A 161 11.19 -10.56 12.71
N TYR A 162 10.34 -10.31 11.70
CA TYR A 162 9.28 -11.21 11.25
C TYR A 162 9.65 -11.98 9.99
N GLY A 163 10.95 -12.06 9.66
CA GLY A 163 11.46 -12.80 8.50
C GLY A 163 11.17 -12.14 7.14
N ILE A 164 10.69 -10.88 7.15
CA ILE A 164 10.45 -10.13 5.93
C ILE A 164 11.71 -9.32 5.61
N THR A 165 12.34 -9.65 4.49
CA THR A 165 13.64 -9.09 4.09
C THR A 165 13.47 -8.18 2.88
N GLN A 166 14.52 -7.44 2.50
CA GLN A 166 14.52 -6.65 1.25
C GLN A 166 14.28 -7.51 0.01
N SER A 167 14.63 -8.80 0.05
CA SER A 167 14.37 -9.77 -1.01
C SER A 167 12.92 -10.28 -1.06
N SER A 168 12.09 -9.94 -0.08
CA SER A 168 10.67 -10.30 -0.12
C SER A 168 9.96 -9.50 -1.21
N PRO A 169 9.16 -10.14 -2.10
CA PRO A 169 8.47 -9.44 -3.18
C PRO A 169 7.49 -8.43 -2.60
N ARG A 170 7.85 -7.15 -2.69
CA ARG A 170 7.09 -5.99 -2.19
C ARG A 170 7.10 -4.88 -3.23
N GLU A 171 6.09 -4.03 -3.18
CA GLU A 171 6.08 -2.78 -3.95
C GLU A 171 7.27 -1.91 -3.53
N GLU A 172 7.92 -1.28 -4.51
CA GLU A 172 8.99 -0.34 -4.22
C GLU A 172 8.43 0.90 -3.50
N ARG A 173 9.17 1.36 -2.50
CA ARG A 173 8.74 2.49 -1.69
C ARG A 173 8.95 3.79 -2.44
N PHE A 174 7.88 4.57 -2.55
CA PHE A 174 7.94 5.90 -3.13
C PHE A 174 8.35 6.94 -2.10
N PHE A 175 9.65 7.26 -2.04
CA PHE A 175 10.19 8.29 -1.15
C PHE A 175 10.19 9.67 -1.79
N ARG A 176 10.61 9.75 -3.05
CA ARG A 176 10.70 10.97 -3.85
C ARG A 176 10.43 10.63 -5.31
N SER A 177 9.78 11.55 -6.01
CA SER A 177 9.64 11.46 -7.47
C SER A 177 11.01 11.42 -8.13
N SER A 178 11.18 10.54 -9.11
CA SER A 178 12.38 10.49 -9.97
C SER A 178 12.40 11.60 -11.01
N ILE A 179 11.28 12.32 -11.18
CA ILE A 179 11.08 13.32 -12.22
C ILE A 179 11.36 14.71 -11.64
N PRO A 180 12.43 15.40 -12.07
CA PRO A 180 12.63 16.77 -11.65
C PRO A 180 11.62 17.70 -12.34
N PRO A 181 11.18 18.79 -11.69
CA PRO A 181 10.12 19.66 -12.23
C PRO A 181 10.39 20.20 -13.64
N TRP A 182 11.65 20.49 -13.97
CA TRP A 182 12.05 21.00 -15.29
C TRP A 182 11.96 19.94 -16.41
N PHE A 183 11.88 18.64 -16.08
CA PHE A 183 11.75 17.57 -17.06
C PHE A 183 10.30 17.32 -17.48
N ALA A 184 9.34 17.85 -16.73
CA ALA A 184 7.90 17.71 -17.01
C ALA A 184 7.42 18.60 -18.17
N ALA A 185 8.26 19.47 -18.74
CA ALA A 185 7.86 20.40 -19.80
C ALA A 185 7.26 19.69 -21.03
N SER A 186 7.76 18.50 -21.37
CA SER A 186 7.28 17.69 -22.50
C SER A 186 6.03 16.85 -22.18
N ALA A 187 5.52 16.89 -20.94
CA ALA A 187 4.37 16.10 -20.51
C ALA A 187 3.10 16.38 -21.33
N HIS A 188 2.95 17.60 -21.86
CA HIS A 188 1.82 18.01 -22.71
C HIS A 188 1.67 17.17 -24.00
N ARG A 189 2.69 16.40 -24.38
CA ARG A 189 2.67 15.51 -25.55
C ARG A 189 2.12 14.12 -25.23
N VAL A 190 1.84 13.85 -23.95
CA VAL A 190 1.10 12.69 -23.46
C VAL A 190 -0.35 13.14 -23.26
N THR A 191 -1.29 12.48 -23.93
CA THR A 191 -2.73 12.69 -23.71
C THR A 191 -3.36 11.40 -23.21
N ILE A 192 -4.37 11.50 -22.35
CA ILE A 192 -5.01 10.34 -21.70
C ILE A 192 -6.52 10.43 -21.89
N GLY A 193 -7.12 9.43 -22.51
CA GLY A 193 -8.57 9.24 -22.61
C GLY A 193 -9.04 8.24 -21.54
N VAL A 194 -9.49 8.74 -20.38
CA VAL A 194 -9.90 7.91 -19.23
C VAL A 194 -11.37 7.48 -19.31
N GLU A 195 -12.23 8.34 -19.86
CA GLU A 195 -13.68 8.16 -19.81
C GLU A 195 -14.22 7.71 -21.17
N LEU A 196 -15.02 6.64 -21.14
CA LEU A 196 -15.85 6.19 -22.25
C LEU A 196 -17.30 6.17 -21.77
N PRO A 197 -18.09 7.21 -22.06
CA PRO A 197 -19.48 7.25 -21.62
C PRO A 197 -20.27 6.14 -22.31
N ILE A 198 -21.05 5.40 -21.53
CA ILE A 198 -22.02 4.41 -22.01
C ILE A 198 -23.41 4.82 -21.52
N ASP A 199 -24.45 4.46 -22.27
CA ASP A 199 -25.82 4.55 -21.78
C ASP A 199 -26.04 3.56 -20.63
N LEU A 200 -26.23 4.09 -19.42
CA LEU A 200 -26.45 3.32 -18.19
C LEU A 200 -27.87 2.74 -18.11
N SER A 201 -28.76 3.07 -19.06
CA SER A 201 -30.12 2.52 -19.11
C SER A 201 -30.19 1.13 -19.76
N ILE A 202 -29.10 0.68 -20.41
CA ILE A 202 -29.02 -0.65 -21.02
C ILE A 202 -28.98 -1.70 -19.92
N THR A 203 -30.02 -2.52 -19.84
CA THR A 203 -30.13 -3.62 -18.86
C THR A 203 -29.75 -4.98 -19.43
N ASP A 204 -29.78 -5.13 -20.76
CA ASP A 204 -29.42 -6.37 -21.45
C ASP A 204 -27.89 -6.53 -21.53
N GLU A 205 -27.39 -7.70 -21.16
CA GLU A 205 -25.95 -7.95 -21.03
C GLU A 205 -25.25 -8.02 -22.39
N GLU A 206 -25.89 -8.62 -23.41
CA GLU A 206 -25.33 -8.72 -24.76
C GLU A 206 -25.33 -7.36 -25.47
N GLU A 207 -26.39 -6.56 -25.29
CA GLU A 207 -26.44 -5.17 -25.74
C GLU A 207 -25.38 -4.32 -25.05
N LEU A 208 -25.17 -4.49 -23.74
CA LEU A 208 -24.14 -3.77 -23.00
C LEU A 208 -22.72 -4.12 -23.49
N ILE A 209 -22.44 -5.40 -23.76
CA ILE A 209 -21.15 -5.83 -24.32
C ILE A 209 -20.93 -5.21 -25.71
N ARG A 210 -21.95 -5.23 -26.57
CA ARG A 210 -21.88 -4.61 -27.91
C ARG A 210 -21.64 -3.11 -27.84
N GLU A 211 -22.30 -2.42 -26.91
CA GLU A 211 -22.14 -0.98 -26.74
C GLU A 211 -20.76 -0.62 -26.19
N LYS A 212 -20.28 -1.35 -25.17
CA LYS A 212 -18.90 -1.22 -24.65
C LYS A 212 -17.86 -1.39 -25.75
N ARG A 213 -18.06 -2.38 -26.61
CA ARG A 213 -17.21 -2.62 -27.78
C ARG A 213 -17.26 -1.46 -28.75
N ARG A 214 -18.47 -1.02 -29.15
CA ARG A 214 -18.67 0.08 -30.11
C ARG A 214 -17.97 1.35 -29.64
N VAL A 215 -18.22 1.77 -28.39
CA VAL A 215 -17.63 2.99 -27.81
C VAL A 215 -16.10 2.88 -27.71
N SER A 216 -15.59 1.70 -27.36
CA SER A 216 -14.13 1.46 -27.30
C SER A 216 -13.49 1.54 -28.69
N GLU A 217 -14.08 0.89 -29.70
CA GLU A 217 -13.57 0.91 -31.08
C GLU A 217 -13.64 2.33 -31.68
N GLU A 218 -14.70 3.09 -31.40
CA GLU A 218 -14.84 4.49 -31.83
C GLU A 218 -13.76 5.39 -31.24
N ALA A 219 -13.48 5.26 -29.93
CA ALA A 219 -12.43 6.03 -29.28
C ALA A 219 -11.03 5.68 -29.81
N LEU A 220 -10.77 4.38 -30.05
CA LEU A 220 -9.52 3.92 -30.65
C LEU A 220 -9.36 4.39 -32.11
N ALA A 221 -10.45 4.43 -32.88
CA ALA A 221 -10.43 4.85 -34.28
C ALA A 221 -9.94 6.29 -34.46
N LEU A 222 -10.25 7.20 -33.52
CA LEU A 222 -9.73 8.58 -33.50
C LEU A 222 -8.19 8.64 -33.46
N HIS A 223 -7.56 7.59 -32.95
CA HIS A 223 -6.12 7.48 -32.76
C HIS A 223 -5.46 6.42 -33.66
N SER A 224 -6.20 5.88 -34.63
CA SER A 224 -5.71 4.90 -35.62
C SER A 224 -4.56 5.39 -36.50
N HIS A 225 -4.40 6.71 -36.66
CA HIS A 225 -3.30 7.32 -37.42
C HIS A 225 -1.93 7.18 -36.75
N ARG A 226 -1.86 6.70 -35.51
CA ARG A 226 -0.62 6.54 -34.76
C ARG A 226 0.14 5.31 -35.26
N SER A 227 1.47 5.42 -35.33
CA SER A 227 2.33 4.46 -36.01
C SER A 227 2.64 3.20 -35.21
N TRP A 228 2.52 3.27 -33.89
CA TRP A 228 2.81 2.17 -32.98
C TRP A 228 1.63 2.02 -32.04
N ILE A 229 1.19 0.77 -31.84
CA ILE A 229 0.10 0.45 -30.95
C ILE A 229 0.61 -0.53 -29.91
N LEU A 230 0.46 -0.16 -28.66
CA LEU A 230 0.88 -0.93 -27.51
C LEU A 230 -0.36 -1.33 -26.72
N ALA A 231 -0.67 -2.62 -26.69
CA ALA A 231 -1.73 -3.16 -25.84
C ALA A 231 -1.11 -3.69 -24.55
N THR A 232 -1.74 -3.40 -23.42
CA THR A 232 -1.25 -3.84 -22.11
C THR A 232 -2.39 -4.35 -21.25
N ASP A 233 -2.15 -5.47 -20.61
CA ASP A 233 -3.10 -6.10 -19.70
C ASP A 233 -2.36 -6.77 -18.53
N GLY A 234 -3.02 -6.93 -17.40
CA GLY A 234 -2.50 -7.56 -16.20
C GLY A 234 -3.51 -8.47 -15.53
N GLY A 235 -3.34 -9.79 -15.72
CA GLY A 235 -4.14 -10.81 -15.07
C GLY A 235 -3.62 -11.24 -13.70
N VAL A 236 -4.54 -11.46 -12.75
CA VAL A 236 -4.25 -12.07 -11.45
C VAL A 236 -4.95 -13.42 -11.35
N ASP A 237 -4.17 -14.48 -11.45
CA ASP A 237 -4.60 -15.83 -11.06
C ASP A 237 -3.66 -16.38 -9.97
N VAL A 238 -4.18 -17.22 -9.08
CA VAL A 238 -3.39 -17.84 -8.00
C VAL A 238 -3.02 -19.26 -8.45
N PRO A 239 -1.73 -19.61 -8.66
CA PRO A 239 -0.52 -18.92 -8.21
C PRO A 239 0.21 -18.09 -9.30
N LYS A 240 -0.41 -17.89 -10.47
CA LYS A 240 0.22 -17.27 -11.64
C LYS A 240 -0.44 -15.93 -11.99
N SER A 241 0.12 -14.86 -11.47
CA SER A 241 -0.25 -13.51 -11.91
C SER A 241 0.78 -12.99 -12.89
N ALA A 242 0.35 -12.29 -13.93
CA ALA A 242 1.25 -11.79 -14.96
C ALA A 242 0.78 -10.45 -15.55
N GLY A 243 1.75 -9.61 -15.89
CA GLY A 243 1.51 -8.44 -16.74
C GLY A 243 2.03 -8.71 -18.14
N VAL A 244 1.27 -8.36 -19.17
CA VAL A 244 1.58 -8.59 -20.57
C VAL A 244 1.55 -7.26 -21.33
N GLY A 245 2.57 -7.04 -22.16
CA GLY A 245 2.64 -5.92 -23.09
C GLY A 245 2.90 -6.42 -24.50
N ILE A 246 2.09 -5.98 -25.45
CA ILE A 246 2.16 -6.40 -26.86
C ILE A 246 2.28 -5.18 -27.76
N LEU A 247 3.24 -5.22 -28.68
CA LEU A 247 3.40 -4.22 -29.73
C LEU A 247 2.79 -4.73 -31.04
N LEU A 248 1.88 -3.94 -31.61
CA LEU A 248 1.15 -4.22 -32.85
C LEU A 248 1.52 -3.22 -33.95
N SER A 249 1.39 -3.66 -35.20
CA SER A 249 1.58 -2.82 -36.40
C SER A 249 0.37 -1.93 -36.71
N SER A 250 -0.84 -2.37 -36.35
CA SER A 250 -2.12 -1.67 -36.56
C SER A 250 -3.18 -2.19 -35.57
N LEU A 251 -4.25 -1.42 -35.33
CA LEU A 251 -5.29 -1.73 -34.32
C LEU A 251 -6.04 -3.01 -34.65
N ASN A 252 -6.19 -3.30 -35.95
CA ASN A 252 -6.92 -4.45 -36.48
C ASN A 252 -5.98 -5.55 -36.97
N SER A 253 -4.67 -5.42 -36.73
CA SER A 253 -3.71 -6.43 -37.12
C SER A 253 -3.54 -7.46 -36.01
N SER A 254 -3.64 -8.73 -36.36
CA SER A 254 -3.28 -9.83 -35.47
C SER A 254 -1.77 -10.12 -35.48
N GLU A 255 -0.99 -9.38 -36.26
CA GLU A 255 0.47 -9.53 -36.31
C GLU A 255 1.13 -8.86 -35.09
N ILE A 256 1.57 -9.70 -34.16
CA ILE A 256 2.34 -9.29 -33.00
C ILE A 256 3.79 -9.04 -33.44
N ILE A 257 4.25 -7.79 -33.34
CA ILE A 257 5.63 -7.42 -33.61
C ILE A 257 6.53 -7.96 -32.50
N GLU A 258 6.13 -7.75 -31.25
CA GLU A 258 6.91 -8.14 -30.07
C GLU A 258 5.98 -8.25 -28.85
N LYS A 259 6.23 -9.24 -27.98
CA LYS A 259 5.49 -9.49 -26.74
C LYS A 259 6.47 -9.56 -25.57
N VAL A 260 6.13 -8.89 -24.47
CA VAL A 260 6.83 -9.00 -23.20
C VAL A 260 5.86 -9.41 -22.11
N SER A 261 6.36 -10.17 -21.14
CA SER A 261 5.61 -10.55 -19.97
C SER A 261 6.47 -10.43 -18.72
N THR A 262 5.84 -10.08 -17.62
CA THR A 262 6.45 -10.12 -16.29
C THR A 262 5.60 -10.97 -15.37
N ASN A 263 6.26 -11.76 -14.53
CA ASN A 263 5.59 -12.42 -13.44
C ASN A 263 5.18 -11.35 -12.41
N GLY A 264 3.91 -11.32 -12.04
CA GLY A 264 3.36 -10.43 -11.02
C GLY A 264 3.76 -10.82 -9.59
N GLY A 265 4.38 -12.00 -9.42
CA GLY A 265 4.78 -12.56 -8.14
C GLY A 265 3.67 -13.37 -7.49
N THR A 266 3.84 -13.73 -6.22
CA THR A 266 2.88 -14.57 -5.50
C THR A 266 1.64 -13.85 -5.01
N ARG A 267 1.62 -12.50 -5.03
CA ARG A 267 0.54 -11.66 -4.44
C ARG A 267 0.34 -10.28 -5.10
N PRO A 268 0.34 -10.10 -6.43
CA PRO A 268 -0.06 -8.81 -6.99
C PRO A 268 -1.59 -8.64 -6.95
N CYS A 269 -2.05 -7.39 -6.89
CA CYS A 269 -3.43 -7.06 -7.26
C CYS A 269 -3.51 -6.68 -8.74
N SER A 270 -4.73 -6.63 -9.32
CA SER A 270 -4.95 -6.32 -10.75
C SER A 270 -4.25 -5.03 -11.17
N TYR A 271 -4.37 -4.00 -10.32
CA TYR A 271 -3.70 -2.72 -10.52
C TYR A 271 -2.17 -2.85 -10.63
N THR A 272 -1.55 -3.70 -9.80
CA THR A 272 -0.11 -3.91 -9.81
C THR A 272 0.33 -4.66 -11.07
N THR A 273 -0.44 -5.64 -11.55
CA THR A 273 -0.11 -6.36 -12.80
C THR A 273 -0.27 -5.46 -14.01
N GLU A 274 -1.33 -4.65 -14.08
CA GLU A 274 -1.60 -3.70 -15.16
C GLU A 274 -0.52 -2.59 -15.24
N SER A 275 -0.20 -1.96 -14.10
CA SER A 275 0.83 -0.91 -14.04
C SER A 275 2.23 -1.45 -14.39
N ARG A 276 2.58 -2.65 -13.90
CA ARG A 276 3.84 -3.31 -14.27
C ARG A 276 3.88 -3.74 -15.72
N ALA A 277 2.77 -4.19 -16.29
CA ALA A 277 2.67 -4.52 -17.70
C ALA A 277 3.00 -3.29 -18.57
N LEU A 278 2.38 -2.15 -18.26
CA LEU A 278 2.64 -0.90 -18.97
C LEU A 278 4.09 -0.42 -18.80
N LEU A 279 4.62 -0.46 -17.58
CA LEU A 279 6.01 -0.07 -17.34
C LEU A 279 6.99 -0.94 -18.14
N LEU A 280 6.84 -2.27 -18.06
CA LEU A 280 7.68 -3.21 -18.79
C LEU A 280 7.58 -3.01 -20.30
N ALA A 281 6.37 -2.83 -20.81
CA ALA A 281 6.11 -2.60 -22.21
C ALA A 281 6.81 -1.32 -22.71
N LEU A 282 6.72 -0.21 -21.96
CA LEU A 282 7.43 1.01 -22.29
C LEU A 282 8.95 0.78 -22.29
N GLU A 283 9.50 0.14 -21.25
CA GLU A 283 10.94 -0.09 -21.08
C GLU A 283 11.56 -1.01 -22.13
N LYS A 284 10.87 -2.10 -22.46
CA LYS A 284 11.41 -3.15 -23.33
C LYS A 284 11.03 -2.97 -24.79
N LEU A 285 9.83 -2.44 -25.06
CA LEU A 285 9.33 -2.33 -26.44
C LEU A 285 9.58 -0.93 -27.00
N MET A 286 9.31 0.13 -26.23
CA MET A 286 9.29 1.49 -26.76
C MET A 286 10.60 2.26 -26.59
N ILE A 287 11.26 2.16 -25.43
CA ILE A 287 12.54 2.86 -25.19
C ILE A 287 13.62 2.45 -26.20
N PRO A 288 13.83 1.16 -26.56
CA PRO A 288 14.80 0.81 -27.61
C PRO A 288 14.47 1.42 -28.97
N ARG A 289 13.20 1.76 -29.21
CA ARG A 289 12.71 2.33 -30.47
C ARG A 289 12.76 3.85 -30.51
N ILE A 290 13.30 4.51 -29.50
CA ILE A 290 13.25 5.97 -29.34
C ILE A 290 13.79 6.78 -30.54
N GLN A 291 14.74 6.22 -31.29
CA GLN A 291 15.37 6.83 -32.47
C GLN A 291 14.60 6.61 -33.78
N HIS A 292 13.50 5.87 -33.78
CA HIS A 292 12.71 5.64 -35.01
C HIS A 292 12.14 6.95 -35.58
N ARG A 293 11.94 6.96 -36.90
CA ARG A 293 11.35 8.09 -37.63
C ARG A 293 9.87 8.32 -37.28
N ARG A 294 9.12 7.24 -37.09
CA ARG A 294 7.71 7.27 -36.71
C ARG A 294 7.61 7.37 -35.18
N LYS A 295 7.14 8.50 -34.67
CA LYS A 295 7.16 8.85 -33.24
C LYS A 295 5.77 9.08 -32.63
N THR A 296 4.77 8.37 -33.12
CA THR A 296 3.41 8.42 -32.57
C THR A 296 3.05 7.07 -31.98
N LEU A 297 2.70 7.05 -30.69
CA LEU A 297 2.36 5.86 -29.92
C LEU A 297 0.91 5.97 -29.42
N LEU A 298 0.13 4.91 -29.63
CA LEU A 298 -1.14 4.65 -28.99
C LEU A 298 -0.94 3.53 -27.96
N VAL A 299 -1.32 3.75 -26.71
CA VAL A 299 -1.38 2.73 -25.68
C VAL A 299 -2.84 2.40 -25.42
N VAL A 300 -3.19 1.12 -25.44
CA VAL A 300 -4.53 0.58 -25.23
C VAL A 300 -4.50 -0.24 -23.94
N THR A 301 -5.39 0.08 -23.01
CA THR A 301 -5.54 -0.63 -21.73
C THR A 301 -6.97 -0.54 -21.24
N ASP A 302 -7.41 -1.58 -20.55
CA ASP A 302 -8.67 -1.64 -19.81
C ASP A 302 -8.55 -1.25 -18.34
N SER A 303 -7.37 -0.81 -17.90
CA SER A 303 -7.19 -0.27 -16.56
C SER A 303 -7.60 1.20 -16.47
N GLN A 304 -8.89 1.46 -16.25
CA GLN A 304 -9.38 2.81 -16.02
C GLN A 304 -8.71 3.46 -14.79
N SER A 305 -8.44 2.65 -13.76
CA SER A 305 -7.82 3.10 -12.52
C SER A 305 -6.36 3.57 -12.72
N LEU A 306 -5.58 2.86 -13.53
CA LEU A 306 -4.21 3.24 -13.90
C LEU A 306 -4.21 4.55 -14.70
N LEU A 307 -5.09 4.67 -15.69
CA LEU A 307 -5.19 5.89 -16.48
C LEU A 307 -5.62 7.09 -15.64
N ALA A 308 -6.56 6.91 -14.71
CA ALA A 308 -6.97 7.95 -13.76
C ALA A 308 -5.82 8.38 -12.83
N ALA A 309 -4.98 7.43 -12.38
CA ALA A 309 -3.80 7.74 -11.57
C ALA A 309 -2.76 8.54 -12.37
N LEU A 310 -2.44 8.09 -13.59
CA LEU A 310 -1.51 8.79 -14.48
C LEU A 310 -2.01 10.19 -14.87
N ASN A 311 -3.33 10.38 -15.02
CA ASN A 311 -3.94 11.66 -15.39
C ASN A 311 -3.73 12.78 -14.34
N LYS A 312 -3.31 12.45 -13.11
CA LYS A 312 -2.87 13.45 -12.12
C LYS A 312 -1.61 14.22 -12.55
N GLY A 313 -0.88 13.72 -13.54
CA GLY A 313 0.32 14.32 -14.11
C GLY A 313 1.62 13.89 -13.44
N PRO A 314 2.77 14.10 -14.10
CA PRO A 314 4.05 13.49 -13.70
C PRO A 314 4.57 13.89 -12.32
N LEU A 315 4.22 15.11 -11.84
CA LEU A 315 4.71 15.63 -10.55
C LEU A 315 3.79 15.32 -9.37
N SER A 316 2.63 14.72 -9.63
CA SER A 316 1.59 14.44 -8.62
C SER A 316 1.46 12.95 -8.32
N GLN A 317 2.41 12.13 -8.78
CA GLN A 317 2.36 10.69 -8.58
C GLN A 317 2.63 10.31 -7.12
N THR A 318 1.97 9.26 -6.67
CA THR A 318 2.04 8.79 -5.27
C THR A 318 2.59 7.38 -5.14
N ASP A 319 2.63 6.64 -6.24
CA ASP A 319 3.22 5.32 -6.35
C ASP A 319 4.54 5.36 -7.13
N TRP A 320 5.45 4.44 -6.81
CA TRP A 320 6.74 4.32 -7.48
C TRP A 320 6.59 3.87 -8.93
N THR A 321 5.71 2.92 -9.21
CA THR A 321 5.49 2.38 -10.56
C THR A 321 4.90 3.45 -11.46
N GLU A 322 3.92 4.20 -10.96
CA GLU A 322 3.32 5.34 -11.66
C GLU A 322 4.37 6.42 -12.02
N ASP A 323 5.26 6.75 -11.07
CA ASP A 323 6.35 7.69 -11.29
C ASP A 323 7.34 7.19 -12.36
N GLN A 324 7.69 5.90 -12.33
CA GLN A 324 8.53 5.29 -13.36
C GLN A 324 7.86 5.27 -14.73
N ILE A 325 6.56 4.97 -14.81
CA ILE A 325 5.80 5.04 -16.07
C ILE A 325 5.89 6.46 -16.64
N TRP A 326 5.62 7.49 -15.82
CA TRP A 326 5.76 8.88 -16.26
C TRP A 326 7.19 9.22 -16.67
N GLN A 327 8.21 8.72 -15.99
CA GLN A 327 9.60 8.93 -16.37
C GLN A 327 9.90 8.34 -17.77
N ARG A 328 9.38 7.15 -18.09
CA ARG A 328 9.53 6.53 -19.42
C ARG A 328 8.74 7.30 -20.49
N LEU A 329 7.52 7.73 -20.18
CA LEU A 329 6.72 8.60 -21.07
C LEU A 329 7.41 9.93 -21.35
N LEU A 330 8.00 10.57 -20.34
CA LEU A 330 8.78 11.80 -20.49
C LEU A 330 10.04 11.57 -21.33
N THR A 331 10.70 10.43 -21.16
CA THR A 331 11.86 10.04 -21.98
C THR A 331 11.48 9.98 -23.47
N LEU A 332 10.34 9.34 -23.80
CA LEU A 332 9.81 9.30 -25.16
C LEU A 332 9.46 10.69 -25.69
N THR A 333 8.69 11.48 -24.93
CA THR A 333 8.21 12.80 -25.39
C THR A 333 9.36 13.80 -25.56
N CYS A 334 10.39 13.75 -24.71
CA CYS A 334 11.62 14.53 -24.88
C CYS A 334 12.36 14.15 -26.17
N ALA A 335 12.31 12.88 -26.58
CA ALA A 335 12.88 12.43 -27.85
C ALA A 335 12.00 12.72 -29.08
N GLY A 336 10.90 13.46 -28.93
CA GLY A 336 10.06 13.84 -30.06
C GLY A 336 8.76 13.04 -30.19
N TRP A 337 8.43 12.17 -29.24
CA TRP A 337 7.24 11.32 -29.36
C TRP A 337 5.94 12.04 -28.95
N SER A 338 4.85 11.70 -29.62
CA SER A 338 3.49 11.95 -29.14
C SER A 338 2.89 10.64 -28.68
N VAL A 339 2.43 10.60 -27.44
CA VAL A 339 1.86 9.41 -26.81
C VAL A 339 0.40 9.69 -26.47
N HIS A 340 -0.48 8.75 -26.78
CA HIS A 340 -1.85 8.77 -26.31
C HIS A 340 -2.16 7.47 -25.60
N LEU A 341 -2.68 7.54 -24.37
CA LEU A 341 -3.17 6.38 -23.64
C LEU A 341 -4.70 6.42 -23.68
N GLN A 342 -5.32 5.35 -24.18
CA GLN A 342 -6.76 5.26 -24.36
C GLN A 342 -7.31 4.09 -23.55
N PHE A 343 -8.31 4.38 -22.71
CA PHE A 343 -9.12 3.38 -22.06
C PHE A 343 -9.98 2.63 -23.09
N CYS A 344 -10.12 1.32 -22.93
CA CYS A 344 -11.13 0.50 -23.60
C CYS A 344 -11.76 -0.46 -22.59
N TYR A 345 -12.98 -0.93 -22.84
CA TYR A 345 -13.56 -1.96 -21.98
C TYR A 345 -12.90 -3.33 -22.22
N GLY A 346 -12.52 -4.01 -21.14
CA GLY A 346 -12.06 -5.39 -21.18
C GLY A 346 -13.20 -6.39 -21.49
N HIS A 347 -12.84 -7.57 -21.97
CA HIS A 347 -13.72 -8.71 -22.29
C HIS A 347 -14.96 -8.35 -23.14
N CYS A 348 -14.81 -7.43 -24.09
CA CYS A 348 -15.88 -7.03 -25.00
C CYS A 348 -15.57 -7.24 -26.48
N GLY A 349 -14.46 -7.94 -26.80
CA GLY A 349 -14.09 -8.27 -28.17
C GLY A 349 -13.31 -7.17 -28.90
N VAL A 350 -12.70 -6.22 -28.16
CA VAL A 350 -11.82 -5.19 -28.74
C VAL A 350 -10.49 -5.83 -29.12
N HIS A 351 -10.25 -5.98 -30.43
CA HIS A 351 -9.16 -6.80 -30.97
C HIS A 351 -7.79 -6.58 -30.31
N ALA A 352 -7.38 -5.31 -30.15
CA ALA A 352 -6.08 -4.98 -29.57
C ALA A 352 -5.96 -5.37 -28.09
N ASN A 353 -7.04 -5.25 -27.30
CA ASN A 353 -7.04 -5.58 -25.87
C ASN A 353 -7.09 -7.10 -25.66
N GLU A 354 -7.94 -7.80 -26.40
CA GLU A 354 -8.09 -9.27 -26.31
C GLU A 354 -6.79 -10.02 -26.62
N LEU A 355 -5.92 -9.45 -27.46
CA LEU A 355 -4.59 -10.02 -27.70
C LEU A 355 -3.69 -9.98 -26.48
N ALA A 356 -3.86 -8.99 -25.59
CA ALA A 356 -3.08 -8.84 -24.37
C ALA A 356 -3.62 -9.67 -23.19
N ASP A 357 -4.93 -9.97 -23.19
CA ASP A 357 -5.64 -10.83 -22.21
C ASP A 357 -5.29 -12.33 -22.37
N HIS A 358 -4.76 -12.72 -23.54
CA HIS A 358 -4.31 -14.09 -23.87
C HIS A 358 -2.78 -14.28 -23.83
#